data_AF-Q0BXU3-F1
#
_entry.id   AF-Q0BXU3-F1
#
_cell.length_a   1.000
_cell.length_b   1.000
_cell.length_c   1.000
_cell.angle_alpha   90.00
_cell.angle_beta   90.00
_cell.angle_gamma   90.00
#
_symmetry.space_group_name_H-M   'P 1'
#
loop_
_entity.id
_entity.type
_entity.pdbx_description
1 polymer ?
#
loop_
_entity_poly.entity_id
_entity_poly.type
_entity_poly.pdbx_seq_one_letter_code
_entity_poly.pdbx_strand_id
1 'polypeptide(L)'
;MIRKSAFIALIFGVFLAIAEIVRNWGGWQPWPFWVVDFIAAGALIWGGLRTLNQGSSRLLSAAWGVTVGVFWMSYFSHVEALVEGTQVAGEGRLALIIGVMLLVAIVGLFMSLTRRTM
;
A
#
# COMPACT_ATOMS: atom_id res chain seq x y z
N MET A 1 15.98 11.48 1.57
CA MET A 1 14.67 10.96 2.04
C MET A 1 14.43 9.50 1.70
N ILE A 2 15.05 9.00 0.64
CA ILE A 2 14.96 7.60 0.19
C ILE A 2 15.15 6.52 1.26
N ARG A 3 16.14 6.62 2.16
CA ARG A 3 16.31 5.63 3.25
C ARG A 3 15.12 5.61 4.20
N LYS A 4 14.54 6.77 4.52
CA LYS A 4 13.32 6.86 5.34
C LYS A 4 12.14 6.21 4.60
N SER A 5 11.98 6.50 3.31
CA SER A 5 10.98 5.83 2.46
C SER A 5 11.15 4.31 2.46
N ALA A 6 12.39 3.81 2.41
CA ALA A 6 12.66 2.37 2.47
C ALA A 6 12.24 1.75 3.81
N PHE A 7 12.55 2.39 4.94
CA PHE A 7 12.08 1.91 6.25
C PHE A 7 10.56 1.93 6.38
N ILE A 8 9.90 2.99 5.89
CA ILE A 8 8.44 3.07 5.85
C ILE A 8 7.89 1.93 4.98
N ALA A 9 8.50 1.64 3.83
CA ALA A 9 8.07 0.55 2.95
C ALA A 9 8.18 -0.82 3.61
N LEU A 10 9.24 -1.07 4.40
CA LEU A 10 9.38 -2.32 5.15
C LEU A 10 8.28 -2.47 6.19
N ILE A 11 8.06 -1.45 7.01
CA ILE A 11 7.04 -1.47 8.06
C ILE A 11 5.65 -1.62 7.43
N PHE A 12 5.37 -0.81 6.41
CA PHE A 12 4.08 -0.79 5.73
C PHE A 12 3.83 -2.10 4.98
N GLY A 13 4.81 -2.63 4.25
CA GLY A 13 4.68 -3.91 3.56
C GLY A 13 4.45 -5.09 4.50
N VAL A 14 5.14 -5.15 5.65
CA VAL A 14 4.88 -6.16 6.68
C VAL A 14 3.49 -6.00 7.28
N PHE A 15 3.09 -4.76 7.58
CA PHE A 15 1.75 -4.45 8.05
C PHE A 15 0.68 -4.90 7.05
N LEU A 16 0.85 -4.63 5.75
CA LEU A 16 -0.09 -5.06 4.70
C LEU A 16 -0.26 -6.57 4.67
N ALA A 17 0.85 -7.32 4.67
CA ALA A 17 0.78 -8.78 4.65
C ALA A 17 0.03 -9.33 5.87
N ILE A 18 0.28 -8.78 7.07
CA ILE A 18 -0.42 -9.20 8.29
C ILE A 18 -1.89 -8.80 8.25
N ALA A 19 -2.19 -7.55 7.89
CA ALA A 19 -3.55 -7.03 7.82
C ALA A 19 -4.40 -7.84 6.86
N GLU A 20 -3.84 -8.24 5.71
CA GLU A 20 -4.55 -9.02 4.71
C GLU A 20 -4.86 -10.45 5.17
N ILE A 21 -3.90 -11.10 5.86
CA ILE A 21 -4.11 -12.40 6.50
C ILE A 21 -5.22 -12.31 7.54
N VAL A 22 -5.18 -11.31 8.43
CA VAL A 22 -6.17 -11.13 9.49
C VAL A 22 -7.55 -10.83 8.91
N ARG A 23 -7.63 -9.98 7.88
CA ARG A 23 -8.89 -9.56 7.24
C ARG A 23 -9.60 -10.73 6.55
N ASN A 24 -8.85 -11.62 5.92
CA ASN A 24 -9.40 -12.75 5.16
C ASN A 24 -9.37 -14.07 5.93
N TRP A 25 -8.99 -14.05 7.22
CA TRP A 25 -8.84 -15.28 7.99
C TRP A 25 -10.18 -16.01 8.12
N GLY A 26 -10.24 -17.24 7.61
CA GLY A 26 -11.46 -18.06 7.62
C GLY A 26 -12.49 -17.71 6.53
N GLY A 27 -12.22 -16.72 5.68
CA GLY A 27 -13.15 -16.25 4.64
C GLY A 27 -12.43 -15.53 3.50
N TRP A 28 -11.62 -16.27 2.73
CA TRP A 28 -10.84 -15.70 1.64
C TRP A 28 -11.73 -15.21 0.50
N GLN A 29 -11.50 -13.96 0.09
CA GLN A 29 -12.12 -13.42 -1.11
C GLN A 29 -11.65 -14.18 -2.37
N PRO A 30 -12.42 -14.15 -3.47
CA PRO A 30 -11.95 -14.67 -4.74
C PRO A 30 -10.65 -13.98 -5.18
N TRP A 31 -9.79 -14.72 -5.87
CA TRP A 31 -8.69 -14.11 -6.62
C TRP A 31 -9.29 -13.16 -7.69
N PRO A 32 -8.71 -11.98 -7.96
CA PRO A 32 -7.40 -11.47 -7.52
C PRO A 32 -7.41 -10.56 -6.28
N PHE A 33 -8.56 -10.37 -5.63
CA PHE A 33 -8.79 -9.27 -4.68
C PHE A 33 -7.87 -9.27 -3.46
N TRP A 34 -7.39 -10.43 -3.01
CA TRP A 34 -6.44 -10.54 -1.89
C TRP A 34 -4.97 -10.70 -2.32
N VAL A 35 -4.73 -11.21 -3.53
CA VAL A 35 -3.35 -11.45 -4.01
C VAL A 35 -2.64 -10.15 -4.34
N VAL A 36 -3.38 -9.14 -4.82
CA VAL A 36 -2.81 -7.84 -5.17
C VAL A 36 -2.13 -7.16 -3.98
N ASP A 37 -2.68 -7.33 -2.77
CA ASP A 37 -2.11 -6.77 -1.54
C ASP A 37 -0.81 -7.46 -1.14
N PHE A 38 -0.71 -8.78 -1.32
CA PHE A 38 0.55 -9.50 -1.11
C PHE A 38 1.61 -9.13 -2.15
N ILE A 39 1.22 -8.88 -3.41
CA ILE A 39 2.13 -8.40 -4.44
C ILE A 39 2.66 -7.00 -4.06
N ALA A 40 1.78 -6.09 -3.63
CA ALA A 40 2.17 -4.77 -3.15
C ALA A 40 3.11 -4.87 -1.92
N ALA A 41 2.75 -5.68 -0.93
CA ALA A 41 3.57 -5.93 0.26
C ALA A 41 4.96 -6.47 -0.10
N GLY A 42 5.02 -7.51 -0.95
CA GLY A 42 6.27 -8.10 -1.42
C GLY A 42 7.13 -7.12 -2.19
N ALA A 43 6.53 -6.32 -3.09
CA ALA A 43 7.23 -5.30 -3.86
C ALA A 43 7.82 -4.21 -2.94
N LEU A 44 7.08 -3.76 -1.93
CA LEU A 44 7.56 -2.78 -0.94
C LEU A 44 8.70 -3.33 -0.08
N ILE A 45 8.56 -4.55 0.42
CA ILE A 45 9.59 -5.20 1.23
C ILE A 45 10.87 -5.37 0.42
N TRP A 46 10.76 -5.95 -0.78
CA TRP A 46 11.90 -6.18 -1.66
C TRP A 46 12.54 -4.87 -2.13
N GLY A 47 11.73 -3.89 -2.54
CA GLY A 47 12.17 -2.56 -2.92
C GLY A 47 12.88 -1.84 -1.79
N GLY A 48 12.35 -1.93 -0.57
CA GLY A 48 12.92 -1.36 0.65
C GLY A 48 14.28 -1.97 0.98
N LEU A 49 14.36 -3.30 1.07
CA LEU A 49 15.61 -4.03 1.33
C LEU A 49 16.69 -3.70 0.30
N ARG A 50 16.35 -3.73 -0.99
CA ARG A 50 17.30 -3.41 -2.06
C ARG A 50 17.78 -1.96 -1.97
N THR A 51 16.89 -1.03 -1.61
CA THR A 51 17.24 0.39 -1.44
C THR A 51 18.21 0.60 -0.28
N LEU A 52 18.02 -0.12 0.82
CA LEU A 52 18.92 -0.04 1.98
C LEU A 52 20.30 -0.65 1.69
N ASN A 53 20.34 -1.77 0.96
CA ASN A 53 21.57 -2.50 0.66
C ASN A 53 22.37 -1.91 -0.51
N GLN A 54 21.70 -1.58 -1.62
CA GLN A 54 22.35 -1.18 -2.88
C GLN A 54 22.16 0.32 -3.19
N GLY A 55 21.30 1.02 -2.45
CA GLY A 55 21.07 2.45 -2.64
C GLY A 55 20.20 2.85 -3.84
N SER A 56 19.68 1.88 -4.60
CA SER A 56 18.85 2.13 -5.79
C SER A 56 17.43 2.55 -5.42
N SER A 57 16.93 3.64 -6.00
CA SER A 57 15.58 4.18 -5.75
C SER A 57 14.50 3.64 -6.66
N ARG A 58 14.88 3.16 -7.85
CA ARG A 58 13.94 2.94 -8.96
C ARG A 58 12.91 1.88 -8.61
N LEU A 59 13.37 0.77 -8.03
CA LEU A 59 12.51 -0.33 -7.65
C LEU A 59 11.56 0.05 -6.50
N LEU A 60 12.05 0.81 -5.53
CA LEU A 60 11.23 1.30 -4.42
C LEU A 60 10.16 2.29 -4.90
N SER A 61 10.50 3.21 -5.81
CA SER A 61 9.52 4.11 -6.42
C SER A 61 8.50 3.36 -7.26
N ALA A 62 8.89 2.32 -7.99
CA ALA A 62 7.96 1.46 -8.72
C ALA A 62 7.02 0.72 -7.76
N ALA A 63 7.55 0.17 -6.66
CA ALA A 63 6.76 -0.49 -5.62
C ALA A 63 5.73 0.46 -5.00
N TRP A 64 6.16 1.66 -4.57
CA TRP A 64 5.24 2.68 -4.07
C TRP A 64 4.20 3.10 -5.10
N GLY A 65 4.57 3.23 -6.38
CA GLY A 65 3.64 3.56 -7.45
C GLY A 65 2.55 2.49 -7.64
N VAL A 66 2.94 1.21 -7.62
CA VAL A 66 1.98 0.09 -7.64
C VAL A 66 1.05 0.16 -6.43
N THR A 67 1.60 0.35 -5.23
CA THR A 67 0.82 0.46 -3.98
C THR A 67 -0.17 1.62 -4.02
N VAL A 68 0.22 2.79 -4.57
CA VAL A 68 -0.70 3.92 -4.77
C VAL A 68 -1.85 3.54 -5.70
N GLY A 69 -1.57 2.85 -6.82
CA GLY A 69 -2.61 2.41 -7.76
C GLY A 69 -3.61 1.45 -7.11
N VAL A 70 -3.12 0.49 -6.32
CA VAL A 70 -3.96 -0.48 -5.60
C VAL A 70 -4.88 0.23 -4.60
N PHE A 71 -4.32 1.08 -3.74
CA PHE A 71 -5.11 1.81 -2.75
C PHE A 71 -6.01 2.87 -3.34
N TRP A 72 -5.64 3.47 -4.48
CA TRP A 72 -6.51 4.39 -5.20
C TRP A 72 -7.80 3.69 -5.64
N MET A 73 -7.67 2.55 -6.34
CA MET A 73 -8.84 1.80 -6.79
C MET A 73 -9.71 1.34 -5.61
N SER A 74 -9.10 0.80 -4.56
CA SER A 74 -9.82 0.35 -3.37
C SER A 74 -10.51 1.50 -2.63
N TYR A 75 -9.84 2.64 -2.45
CA TYR A 75 -10.44 3.80 -1.78
C TYR A 75 -11.67 4.29 -2.53
N PHE A 76 -11.56 4.48 -3.84
CA PHE A 76 -12.66 5.04 -4.62
C PHE A 76 -13.82 4.06 -4.79
N SER A 77 -13.61 2.74 -4.79
CA SER A 77 -14.72 1.79 -4.74
C SER A 77 -15.54 1.89 -3.45
N HIS A 78 -14.88 2.13 -2.31
CA HIS A 78 -15.58 2.33 -1.04
C HIS A 78 -16.27 3.70 -0.97
N VAL A 79 -15.66 4.74 -1.54
CA VAL A 79 -16.30 6.07 -1.63
C VAL A 79 -17.54 6.01 -2.52
N GLU A 80 -17.47 5.32 -3.66
CA GLU A 80 -18.60 5.11 -4.56
C GLU A 80 -19.76 4.40 -3.83
N ALA A 81 -19.47 3.30 -3.12
CA ALA A 81 -20.48 2.59 -2.34
C ALA A 81 -21.15 3.47 -1.27
N LEU A 82 -20.41 4.39 -0.64
CA LEU A 82 -20.93 5.36 0.33
C LEU A 82 -21.79 6.44 -0.32
N VAL A 83 -21.41 6.91 -1.52
CA VAL A 83 -22.15 7.95 -2.25
C VAL A 83 -23.45 7.39 -2.82
N GLU A 84 -23.42 6.16 -3.34
CA GLU A 84 -24.58 5.50 -3.93
C GLU A 84 -25.55 4.91 -2.88
N GLY A 85 -25.15 4.88 -1.61
CA GLY A 85 -25.98 4.32 -0.55
C GLY A 85 -26.00 2.78 -0.53
N THR A 86 -25.10 2.11 -1.27
CA THR A 86 -25.01 0.65 -1.41
C THR A 86 -24.10 0.01 -0.35
N GLN A 87 -23.60 0.80 0.59
CA GLN A 87 -22.68 0.37 1.63
C GLN A 87 -23.23 -0.69 2.60
N VAL A 88 -22.31 -1.51 3.13
CA VAL A 88 -22.55 -2.42 4.26
C VAL A 88 -22.16 -1.72 5.58
N ALA A 89 -22.65 -2.23 6.71
CA ALA A 89 -22.26 -1.71 8.02
C ALA A 89 -20.73 -1.68 8.21
N GLY A 90 -20.19 -0.51 8.56
CA GLY A 90 -18.74 -0.32 8.78
C GLY A 90 -17.95 0.21 7.58
N GLU A 91 -18.59 0.39 6.42
CA GLU A 91 -17.93 0.85 5.18
C GLU A 91 -17.20 2.18 5.34
N GLY A 92 -17.81 3.16 6.03
CA GLY A 92 -17.19 4.46 6.26
C GLY A 92 -15.87 4.38 7.04
N ARG A 93 -15.77 3.44 8.00
CA ARG A 93 -14.54 3.20 8.75
C ARG A 93 -13.47 2.57 7.87
N LEU A 94 -13.85 1.62 7.02
CA LEU A 94 -12.93 0.99 6.07
C LEU A 94 -12.39 2.00 5.06
N ALA A 95 -13.27 2.82 4.47
CA ALA A 95 -12.88 3.90 3.56
C ALA A 95 -11.87 4.86 4.21
N LEU A 96 -12.08 5.23 5.48
CA LEU A 96 -11.13 6.09 6.22
C LEU A 96 -9.76 5.41 6.38
N ILE A 97 -9.74 4.15 6.83
CA ILE A 97 -8.49 3.39 7.02
C ILE A 97 -7.72 3.29 5.69
N ILE A 98 -8.41 2.92 4.62
CA ILE A 98 -7.84 2.79 3.28
C ILE A 98 -7.35 4.14 2.75
N GLY A 99 -8.08 5.22 3.04
CA GLY A 99 -7.65 6.59 2.71
C GLY A 99 -6.35 6.98 3.42
N VAL A 100 -6.20 6.64 4.69
CA VAL A 100 -4.93 6.84 5.43
C VAL A 100 -3.80 6.02 4.80
N MET A 101 -4.06 4.77 4.43
CA MET A 101 -3.10 3.89 3.77
C MET A 101 -2.66 4.44 2.40
N LEU A 102 -3.61 4.99 1.62
CA LEU A 102 -3.33 5.68 0.37
C LEU A 102 -2.42 6.90 0.58
N LEU A 103 -2.70 7.73 1.59
CA LEU A 103 -1.85 8.88 1.94
C LEU A 103 -0.43 8.44 2.31
N VAL A 104 -0.29 7.37 3.11
CA VAL A 104 1.03 6.80 3.43
C VAL A 104 1.76 6.36 2.16
N ALA A 105 1.07 5.70 1.23
CA ALA A 105 1.66 5.27 -0.05
C ALA A 105 2.11 6.45 -0.92
N ILE A 106 1.31 7.51 -1.01
CA ILE A 106 1.65 8.74 -1.75
C ILE A 106 2.87 9.42 -1.14
N VAL A 107 2.90 9.58 0.19
CA VAL A 107 4.05 10.15 0.91
C VAL A 107 5.30 9.29 0.68
N GLY A 108 5.16 7.97 0.78
CA GLY A 108 6.23 7.00 0.51
C GLY A 108 6.84 7.15 -0.89
N LEU A 109 5.98 7.32 -1.90
CA LEU A 109 6.36 7.56 -3.30
C LEU A 109 7.13 8.88 -3.47
N PHE A 110 6.59 9.99 -2.97
CA PHE A 110 7.28 11.28 -3.08
C PHE A 110 8.66 11.26 -2.39
N MET A 111 8.74 10.62 -1.22
CA MET A 111 10.00 10.44 -0.50
C MET A 111 11.02 9.56 -1.25
N SER A 112 10.57 8.58 -2.05
CA SER A 112 11.45 7.71 -2.85
C SER A 112 11.91 8.39 -4.15
N LEU A 113 11.09 9.27 -4.71
CA LEU A 113 11.42 10.06 -5.91
C LEU A 113 12.39 11.20 -5.65
N THR A 114 12.46 11.69 -4.41
CA THR A 114 13.32 12.84 -4.13
C THR A 114 14.80 12.45 -4.24
N ARG A 115 15.53 13.20 -5.09
CA ARG A 115 16.93 12.97 -5.45
C ARG A 115 17.81 12.83 -4.21
N ARG A 116 18.81 11.94 -4.25
CA ARG A 116 19.95 12.03 -3.33
C ARG A 116 20.65 13.37 -3.62
N THR A 117 20.50 14.35 -2.74
CA THR A 117 21.51 15.39 -2.62
C THR A 117 22.76 14.67 -2.12
N MET A 118 23.71 14.46 -3.02
CA MET A 118 25.05 13.95 -2.68
C MET A 118 25.82 15.05 -1.97
#